data_AF-A0A383E7E4-F1
#
_entry.id   AF-A0A383E7E4-F1
#
_cell.length_a   1.000
_cell.length_b   1.000
_cell.length_c   1.000
_cell.angle_alpha   90.00
_cell.angle_beta   90.00
_cell.angle_gamma   90.00
#
_symmetry.space_group_name_H-M   'P 1'
#
loop_
_entity.id
_entity.type
_entity.pdbx_description
1 polymer ?
#
loop_
_entity_poly.entity_id
_entity_poly.type
_entity_poly.pdbx_seq_one_letter_code
_entity_poly.pdbx_strand_id
1 'polypeptide(L)'
;ELIMTTAATAKIIKLAGSSNPPSLVALYGSTLGERKNAMSDLQNDLFGAGLSIIDFNARRYLSENDLSQPLVQQIVTELKSNTDTTGATADLVNRINESAAAAISTHLTSENRIELIHQFDSSMKKLSAISLQKKPLVILVQGMERAPTGAFMAISDFIANYLNIHKFMFIVSVGEDLLKNELNSSNTNMAPDEFLEDIFSSVVTFDETAPTTPEPIPELNNDDLFAPPVGL
;
A
#
# COMPACT_ATOMS: atom_id res chain seq x y z
N GLU A 1 6.40 0.84 -27.92
CA GLU A 1 6.46 2.16 -27.26
C GLU A 1 7.14 1.99 -25.92
N LEU A 2 8.13 2.83 -25.58
CA LEU A 2 8.61 2.94 -24.21
C LEU A 2 7.52 3.68 -23.44
N ILE A 3 6.86 2.99 -22.50
CA ILE A 3 5.91 3.64 -21.59
C ILE A 3 6.74 4.58 -20.70
N MET A 4 6.48 5.88 -20.77
CA MET A 4 7.14 6.84 -19.87
C MET A 4 6.54 6.70 -18.48
N THR A 5 7.27 6.06 -17.57
CA THR A 5 6.98 6.03 -16.13
C THR A 5 6.91 7.46 -15.60
N THR A 6 5.76 7.86 -15.05
CA THR A 6 5.57 9.18 -14.43
C THR A 6 6.41 9.33 -13.15
N ALA A 7 6.69 10.56 -12.70
CA ALA A 7 7.46 10.79 -11.46
C ALA A 7 6.85 10.09 -10.24
N ALA A 8 5.51 10.10 -10.13
CA ALA A 8 4.77 9.41 -9.07
C ALA A 8 5.00 7.89 -9.11
N THR A 9 4.91 7.27 -10.29
CA THR A 9 5.09 5.82 -10.43
C THR A 9 6.55 5.41 -10.14
N ALA A 10 7.53 6.21 -10.59
CA ALA A 10 8.94 5.99 -10.24
C ALA A 10 9.20 6.08 -8.73
N LYS A 11 8.58 7.04 -8.02
CA LYS A 11 8.69 7.18 -6.56
C LYS A 11 8.13 5.95 -5.84
N ILE A 12 6.96 5.47 -6.26
CA ILE A 12 6.34 4.26 -5.68
C ILE A 12 7.19 3.02 -5.93
N ILE A 13 7.75 2.84 -7.13
CA ILE A 13 8.67 1.72 -7.44
C ILE A 13 9.89 1.77 -6.52
N LYS A 14 10.46 2.96 -6.27
CA LYS A 14 11.56 3.14 -5.33
C LYS A 14 11.18 2.76 -3.89
N LEU A 15 9.98 3.11 -3.44
CA LEU A 15 9.47 2.72 -2.13
C LEU A 15 9.31 1.18 -2.02
N ALA A 16 8.75 0.54 -3.04
CA ALA A 16 8.56 -0.91 -3.09
C ALA A 16 9.89 -1.69 -3.11
N GLY A 17 10.94 -1.11 -3.70
CA GLY A 17 12.28 -1.69 -3.73
C GLY A 17 13.14 -1.42 -2.49
N SER A 18 12.64 -0.65 -1.51
CA SER A 18 13.39 -0.32 -0.30
C SER A 18 13.51 -1.52 0.65
N SER A 19 14.47 -1.48 1.58
CA SER A 19 14.66 -2.56 2.57
C SER A 19 13.52 -2.68 3.57
N ASN A 20 12.74 -1.62 3.76
CA ASN A 20 11.55 -1.60 4.60
C ASN A 20 10.46 -0.76 3.90
N PRO A 21 9.75 -1.34 2.93
CA PRO A 21 8.69 -0.63 2.22
C PRO A 21 7.61 -0.14 3.19
N PRO A 22 7.07 1.08 2.99
CA PRO A 22 5.90 1.54 3.76
C PRO A 22 4.73 0.58 3.52
N SER A 23 3.96 0.29 4.58
CA SER A 23 2.87 -0.67 4.48
C SER A 23 1.65 -0.11 3.75
N LEU A 24 1.39 1.20 3.86
CA LEU A 24 0.24 1.84 3.23
C LEU A 24 0.64 3.17 2.56
N VAL A 25 0.47 3.23 1.24
CA VAL A 25 0.85 4.36 0.38
C VAL A 25 -0.38 4.88 -0.37
N ALA A 26 -0.61 6.18 -0.33
CA ALA A 26 -1.61 6.84 -1.16
C ALA A 26 -0.99 7.30 -2.49
N LEU A 27 -1.62 6.97 -3.61
CA LEU A 27 -1.45 7.68 -4.87
C LEU A 27 -2.58 8.71 -4.98
N TYR A 28 -2.29 9.94 -4.58
CA TYR A 28 -3.29 10.99 -4.35
C TYR A 28 -3.31 12.06 -5.44
N GLY A 29 -4.50 12.53 -5.78
CA GLY A 29 -4.73 13.66 -6.69
C GLY A 29 -5.06 13.25 -8.13
N SER A 30 -4.93 14.21 -9.06
CA SER A 30 -5.07 14.00 -10.52
C SER A 30 -6.47 13.51 -10.95
N THR A 31 -6.70 13.27 -12.24
CA THR A 31 -7.98 12.78 -12.77
C THR A 31 -8.12 11.26 -12.61
N LEU A 32 -9.36 10.75 -12.63
CA LEU A 32 -9.63 9.31 -12.62
C LEU A 32 -8.91 8.56 -13.77
N GLY A 33 -8.82 9.20 -14.94
CA GLY A 33 -8.15 8.62 -16.11
C GLY A 33 -6.65 8.45 -15.89
N GLU A 34 -5.99 9.50 -15.39
CA GLU A 34 -4.57 9.51 -15.08
C GLU A 34 -4.22 8.53 -13.95
N ARG A 35 -4.99 8.49 -12.86
CA ARG A 35 -4.79 7.50 -11.79
C ARG A 35 -4.92 6.07 -12.30
N LYS A 36 -5.91 5.78 -13.16
CA LYS A 36 -6.08 4.45 -13.76
C LYS A 36 -4.87 4.07 -14.62
N ASN A 37 -4.36 5.00 -15.42
CA ASN A 37 -3.16 4.75 -16.24
C ASN A 37 -1.94 4.50 -15.35
N ALA A 38 -1.71 5.34 -14.34
CA ALA A 38 -0.61 5.18 -13.40
C ALA A 38 -0.67 3.85 -12.62
N MET A 39 -1.85 3.41 -12.19
CA MET A 39 -2.05 2.10 -11.56
C MET A 39 -1.73 0.95 -12.52
N SER A 40 -2.12 1.06 -13.78
CA SER A 40 -1.79 0.08 -14.82
C SER A 40 -0.28 0.02 -15.10
N ASP A 41 0.37 1.17 -15.16
CA ASP A 41 1.82 1.26 -15.38
C ASP A 41 2.58 0.68 -14.18
N LEU A 42 2.17 1.04 -12.96
CA LEU A 42 2.72 0.45 -11.73
C LEU A 42 2.60 -1.06 -11.72
N GLN A 43 1.42 -1.60 -12.07
CA GLN A 43 1.22 -3.04 -12.13
C GLN A 43 2.23 -3.70 -13.08
N ASN A 44 2.41 -3.13 -14.27
CA ASN A 44 3.33 -3.66 -15.27
C ASN A 44 4.79 -3.58 -14.81
N ASP A 45 5.21 -2.44 -14.26
CA ASP A 45 6.60 -2.20 -13.83
C ASP A 45 6.96 -3.05 -12.61
N LEU A 46 6.08 -3.12 -11.62
CA LEU A 46 6.27 -3.97 -10.43
C LEU A 46 6.29 -5.46 -10.83
N PHE A 47 5.48 -5.85 -11.81
CA PHE A 47 5.48 -7.23 -12.31
C PHE A 47 6.77 -7.52 -13.08
N GLY A 48 7.26 -6.56 -13.88
CA GLY A 48 8.56 -6.63 -14.55
C GLY A 48 9.74 -6.72 -13.58
N ALA A 49 9.64 -6.10 -12.40
CA ALA A 49 10.58 -6.27 -11.28
C ALA A 49 10.43 -7.64 -10.57
N GLY A 50 9.45 -8.44 -10.99
CA GLY A 50 9.13 -9.77 -10.48
C GLY A 50 8.57 -9.78 -9.06
N LEU A 51 7.85 -8.73 -8.66
CA LEU A 51 7.10 -8.68 -7.41
C LEU A 51 5.77 -9.44 -7.56
N SER A 52 5.28 -10.02 -6.47
CA SER A 52 3.92 -10.58 -6.42
C SER A 52 2.93 -9.44 -6.24
N ILE A 53 1.89 -9.41 -7.08
CA ILE A 53 0.95 -8.29 -7.15
C ILE A 53 -0.49 -8.77 -7.09
N ILE A 54 -1.28 -8.11 -6.27
CA ILE A 54 -2.74 -8.21 -6.27
C ILE A 54 -3.31 -6.91 -6.84
N ASP A 55 -4.10 -7.03 -7.92
CA ASP A 55 -4.94 -5.93 -8.44
C ASP A 55 -6.34 -6.03 -7.82
N PHE A 56 -6.53 -5.31 -6.71
CA PHE A 56 -7.81 -5.21 -6.02
C PHE A 56 -8.61 -4.02 -6.58
N ASN A 57 -9.61 -4.33 -7.41
CA ASN A 57 -10.50 -3.33 -7.98
C ASN A 57 -11.90 -3.38 -7.35
N ALA A 58 -12.25 -2.36 -6.58
CA ALA A 58 -13.53 -2.29 -5.86
C ALA A 58 -14.76 -2.39 -6.78
N ARG A 59 -14.63 -2.04 -8.07
CA ARG A 59 -15.71 -2.20 -9.06
C ARG A 59 -16.14 -3.66 -9.25
N ARG A 60 -15.29 -4.63 -8.89
CA ARG A 60 -15.61 -6.06 -8.95
C ARG A 60 -16.45 -6.52 -7.75
N TYR A 61 -16.60 -5.68 -6.73
CA TYR A 61 -17.18 -6.02 -5.43
C TYR A 61 -18.30 -5.06 -5.00
N LEU A 62 -18.96 -4.38 -5.95
CA LEU A 62 -20.01 -3.40 -5.65
C LEU A 62 -21.26 -3.99 -4.98
N SER A 63 -21.42 -5.31 -5.02
CA SER A 63 -22.47 -6.04 -4.30
C SER A 63 -22.12 -6.33 -2.84
N GLU A 64 -20.86 -6.18 -2.46
CA GLU A 64 -20.39 -6.42 -1.08
C GLU A 64 -20.62 -5.18 -0.23
N ASN A 65 -21.14 -5.38 0.98
CA ASN A 65 -21.30 -4.28 1.95
C ASN A 65 -19.96 -3.85 2.56
N ASP A 66 -18.95 -4.72 2.52
CA ASP A 66 -17.63 -4.50 3.09
C ASP A 66 -16.55 -5.07 2.17
N LEU A 67 -15.62 -4.22 1.75
CA LEU A 67 -14.54 -4.57 0.82
C LEU A 67 -13.37 -5.30 1.51
N SER A 68 -13.32 -5.31 2.83
CA SER A 68 -12.26 -5.94 3.62
C SER A 68 -12.28 -7.46 3.47
N GLN A 69 -13.47 -8.07 3.41
CA GLN A 69 -13.63 -9.52 3.21
C GLN A 69 -13.05 -9.99 1.86
N PRO A 70 -13.46 -9.44 0.70
CA PRO A 70 -12.89 -9.86 -0.58
C PRO A 70 -11.39 -9.52 -0.67
N LEU A 71 -10.92 -8.45 -0.03
CA LEU A 71 -9.50 -8.14 0.04
C LEU A 71 -8.71 -9.24 0.78
N VAL A 72 -9.15 -9.64 1.97
CA VAL A 72 -8.53 -10.73 2.74
C VAL A 72 -8.50 -12.03 1.93
N GLN A 73 -9.59 -12.36 1.23
CA GLN A 73 -9.66 -13.57 0.41
C GLN A 73 -8.65 -13.56 -0.74
N GLN A 74 -8.47 -12.43 -1.42
CA GLN A 74 -7.46 -12.30 -2.47
C GLN A 74 -6.04 -12.48 -1.90
N ILE A 75 -5.74 -11.83 -0.76
CA ILE A 75 -4.45 -11.96 -0.09
C ILE A 75 -4.18 -13.43 0.28
N VAL A 76 -5.13 -14.09 0.93
CA VAL A 76 -4.99 -15.50 1.34
C VAL A 76 -4.79 -16.40 0.12
N THR A 77 -5.50 -16.14 -0.98
CA THR A 77 -5.35 -16.91 -2.22
C THR A 77 -3.94 -16.77 -2.80
N GLU A 78 -3.42 -15.55 -2.86
CA GLU A 78 -2.06 -15.27 -3.35
C GLU A 78 -0.98 -15.82 -2.41
N LEU A 79 -1.17 -15.77 -1.09
CA LEU A 79 -0.20 -16.35 -0.17
C LEU A 79 -0.14 -17.88 -0.28
N LYS A 80 -1.29 -18.53 -0.54
CA LYS A 80 -1.37 -19.98 -0.73
C LYS A 80 -0.73 -20.44 -2.04
N SER A 81 -0.96 -19.72 -3.15
CA SER A 81 -0.39 -20.08 -4.45
C SER A 81 1.15 -20.08 -4.45
N ASN A 82 1.74 -19.27 -3.57
CA ASN A 82 3.19 -19.13 -3.40
C ASN A 82 3.81 -20.17 -2.45
N THR A 83 3.04 -21.14 -1.91
CA THR A 83 3.55 -22.17 -0.99
C THR A 83 3.21 -23.59 -1.46
N ASP A 84 4.16 -24.52 -1.30
CA ASP A 84 3.85 -25.96 -1.35
C ASP A 84 2.85 -26.28 -0.23
N THR A 85 1.66 -26.75 -0.61
CA THR A 85 0.51 -26.94 0.29
C THR A 85 0.81 -28.01 1.35
N THR A 86 1.35 -27.58 2.48
CA THR A 86 1.56 -28.39 3.68
C THR A 86 0.34 -28.29 4.59
N GLY A 87 0.10 -29.28 5.45
CA GLY A 87 -1.03 -29.23 6.41
C GLY A 87 -1.02 -27.95 7.27
N ALA A 88 0.16 -27.48 7.66
CA ALA A 88 0.32 -26.27 8.47
C ALA A 88 -0.13 -24.97 7.76
N THR A 89 0.04 -24.86 6.44
CA THR A 89 -0.45 -23.68 5.69
C THR A 89 -1.97 -23.72 5.53
N ALA A 90 -2.56 -24.90 5.33
CA ALA A 90 -4.01 -25.06 5.31
C ALA A 90 -4.66 -24.70 6.66
N ASP A 91 -4.04 -25.08 7.78
CA ASP A 91 -4.52 -24.73 9.11
C ASP A 91 -4.51 -23.21 9.35
N LEU A 92 -3.45 -22.52 8.92
CA LEU A 92 -3.37 -21.05 9.02
C LEU A 92 -4.48 -20.37 8.21
N VAL A 93 -4.74 -20.85 7.00
CA VAL A 93 -5.82 -20.35 6.13
C VAL A 93 -7.18 -20.51 6.79
N ASN A 94 -7.45 -21.69 7.37
CA ASN A 94 -8.71 -21.94 8.07
C ASN A 94 -8.87 -20.99 9.26
N ARG A 95 -7.82 -20.82 10.08
CA ARG A 95 -7.84 -19.88 11.21
C ARG A 95 -8.08 -18.43 10.78
N ILE A 96 -7.52 -18.00 9.65
CA ILE A 96 -7.77 -16.67 9.07
C ILE A 96 -9.24 -16.54 8.69
N ASN A 97 -9.79 -17.50 7.95
CA ASN A 97 -11.19 -17.45 7.51
C ASN A 97 -12.18 -17.46 8.69
N GLU A 98 -11.91 -18.23 9.73
CA GLU A 98 -12.74 -18.29 10.94
C GLU A 98 -12.71 -16.98 11.75
N SER A 99 -11.60 -16.23 11.69
CA SER A 99 -11.37 -15.04 12.50
C SER A 99 -11.49 -13.71 11.76
N ALA A 100 -11.50 -13.70 10.43
CA ALA A 100 -11.54 -12.49 9.61
C ALA A 100 -12.76 -11.61 9.93
N ALA A 101 -13.92 -12.22 10.16
CA ALA A 101 -15.14 -11.49 10.53
C ALA A 101 -14.98 -10.67 11.82
N ALA A 102 -14.15 -11.12 12.77
CA ALA A 102 -13.88 -10.39 14.01
C ALA A 102 -12.98 -9.16 13.81
N ALA A 103 -12.01 -9.25 12.89
CA ALA A 103 -11.16 -8.13 12.50
C ALA A 103 -11.93 -7.08 11.68
N ILE A 104 -12.89 -7.54 10.87
CA ILE A 104 -13.64 -6.69 9.92
C ILE A 104 -14.86 -6.05 10.58
N SER A 105 -15.62 -6.79 11.38
CA SER A 105 -16.84 -6.28 12.01
C SER A 105 -16.57 -5.67 13.38
N THR A 106 -17.06 -4.43 13.57
CA THR A 106 -17.09 -3.73 14.86
C THR A 106 -18.30 -4.12 15.73
N HIS A 107 -19.25 -4.91 15.20
CA HIS A 107 -20.49 -5.28 15.90
C HIS A 107 -20.36 -6.52 16.80
N LEU A 108 -19.23 -7.21 16.79
CA LEU A 108 -18.98 -8.36 17.65
C LEU A 108 -18.65 -7.87 19.08
N THR A 109 -19.64 -7.81 19.97
CA THR A 109 -19.48 -7.31 21.35
C THR A 109 -18.99 -8.36 22.35
N SER A 110 -18.52 -9.53 21.90
CA SER A 110 -18.09 -10.61 22.79
C SER A 110 -16.61 -10.49 23.19
N GLU A 111 -16.26 -10.85 24.42
CA GLU A 111 -14.86 -11.03 24.87
C GLU A 111 -14.02 -11.88 23.89
N ASN A 112 -14.65 -12.87 23.25
CA ASN A 112 -14.04 -13.71 22.21
C ASN A 112 -13.57 -12.93 20.97
N ARG A 113 -14.03 -11.70 20.74
CA ARG A 113 -13.61 -10.90 19.56
C ARG A 113 -12.12 -10.58 19.63
N ILE A 114 -11.61 -10.24 20.81
CA ILE A 114 -10.20 -9.88 20.99
C ILE A 114 -9.32 -11.09 20.67
N GLU A 115 -9.69 -12.27 21.18
CA GLU A 115 -9.00 -13.52 20.87
C GLU A 115 -9.02 -13.84 19.37
N LEU A 116 -10.17 -13.69 18.71
CA LEU A 116 -10.28 -13.90 17.26
C LEU A 116 -9.44 -12.88 16.47
N ILE A 117 -9.38 -11.61 16.87
CA ILE A 117 -8.51 -10.61 16.24
C ILE A 117 -7.04 -11.01 16.39
N HIS A 118 -6.62 -11.44 17.58
CA HIS A 118 -5.25 -11.94 17.78
C HIS A 118 -4.98 -13.20 16.96
N GLN A 119 -5.96 -14.09 16.82
CA GLN A 119 -5.86 -15.26 15.96
C GLN A 119 -5.69 -14.86 14.49
N PHE A 120 -6.48 -13.89 14.01
CA PHE A 120 -6.38 -13.36 12.65
C PHE A 120 -4.98 -12.78 12.40
N ASP A 121 -4.55 -11.86 13.27
CA ASP A 121 -3.24 -11.19 13.17
C ASP A 121 -2.09 -12.21 13.19
N SER A 122 -2.09 -13.12 14.18
CA SER A 122 -1.05 -14.14 14.31
C SER A 122 -1.00 -15.08 13.10
N SER A 123 -2.16 -15.50 12.60
CA SER A 123 -2.24 -16.45 11.49
C SER A 123 -1.82 -15.79 10.17
N MET A 124 -2.23 -14.54 9.93
CA MET A 124 -1.83 -13.78 8.75
C MET A 124 -0.32 -13.46 8.75
N LYS A 125 0.25 -13.08 9.90
CA LYS A 125 1.71 -12.87 10.06
C LYS A 125 2.51 -14.15 9.82
N LYS A 126 2.04 -15.30 10.31
CA LYS A 126 2.69 -16.60 10.07
C LYS A 126 2.60 -17.01 8.60
N LEU A 127 1.42 -16.89 7.99
CA LEU A 127 1.21 -17.27 6.59
C LEU A 127 2.06 -16.40 5.65
N SER A 128 2.07 -15.08 5.87
CA SER A 128 2.91 -14.15 5.10
C SER A 128 4.41 -14.43 5.29
N ALA A 129 4.87 -14.74 6.51
CA ALA A 129 6.28 -15.07 6.75
C ALA A 129 6.74 -16.35 6.03
N ILE A 130 5.85 -17.34 5.89
CA ILE A 130 6.13 -18.58 5.16
C ILE A 130 6.18 -18.31 3.64
N SER A 131 5.19 -17.57 3.13
CA SER A 131 4.97 -17.35 1.70
C SER A 131 5.92 -16.30 1.11
N LEU A 132 6.18 -15.20 1.82
CA LEU A 132 6.94 -14.05 1.35
C LEU A 132 8.40 -14.09 1.82
N GLN A 133 9.18 -15.07 1.36
CA GLN A 133 10.58 -15.20 1.80
C GLN A 133 11.51 -14.13 1.20
N LYS A 134 11.35 -13.79 -0.09
CA LYS A 134 12.31 -12.94 -0.81
C LYS A 134 11.80 -11.55 -1.13
N LYS A 135 10.56 -11.44 -1.60
CA LYS A 135 9.99 -10.20 -2.14
C LYS A 135 8.71 -9.82 -1.42
N PRO A 136 8.38 -8.53 -1.30
CA PRO A 136 7.11 -8.08 -0.75
C PRO A 136 5.95 -8.46 -1.67
N LEU A 137 4.77 -8.60 -1.07
CA LEU A 137 3.48 -8.63 -1.75
C LEU A 137 3.00 -7.19 -1.89
N VAL A 138 2.78 -6.75 -3.13
CA VAL A 138 2.23 -5.43 -3.41
C VAL A 138 0.75 -5.56 -3.75
N ILE A 139 -0.10 -4.78 -3.08
CA ILE A 139 -1.53 -4.78 -3.30
C ILE A 139 -1.95 -3.41 -3.83
N LEU A 140 -2.39 -3.39 -5.09
CA LEU A 140 -2.93 -2.19 -5.73
C LEU A 140 -4.43 -2.12 -5.45
N VAL A 141 -4.87 -1.09 -4.72
CA VAL A 141 -6.27 -0.87 -4.37
C VAL A 141 -6.81 0.28 -5.22
N GLN A 142 -7.75 -0.01 -6.11
CA GLN A 142 -8.30 0.96 -7.05
C GLN A 142 -9.81 0.82 -7.27
N GLY A 143 -10.40 1.81 -7.96
CA GLY A 143 -11.81 1.80 -8.32
C GLY A 143 -12.74 2.22 -7.19
N MET A 144 -12.21 2.82 -6.14
CA MET A 144 -12.95 3.30 -4.96
C MET A 144 -13.98 4.39 -5.31
N GLU A 145 -13.81 5.08 -6.44
CA GLU A 145 -14.76 6.09 -6.93
C GLU A 145 -16.13 5.52 -7.32
N ARG A 146 -16.26 4.20 -7.39
CA ARG A 146 -17.53 3.50 -7.63
C ARG A 146 -18.05 2.75 -6.41
N ALA A 147 -17.24 2.65 -5.35
CA ALA A 147 -17.65 1.96 -4.13
C ALA A 147 -18.71 2.78 -3.38
N PRO A 148 -19.53 2.14 -2.53
CA PRO A 148 -20.44 2.85 -1.64
C PRO A 148 -19.70 3.84 -0.74
N THR A 149 -20.34 4.96 -0.41
CA THR A 149 -19.81 5.94 0.56
C THR A 149 -19.50 5.25 1.89
N GLY A 150 -18.35 5.57 2.48
CA GLY A 150 -17.83 4.97 3.71
C GLY A 150 -16.91 3.77 3.45
N ALA A 151 -16.99 3.15 2.26
CA ALA A 151 -16.15 1.99 1.95
C ALA A 151 -14.67 2.35 1.88
N PHE A 152 -14.33 3.55 1.42
CA PHE A 152 -12.94 4.02 1.38
C PHE A 152 -12.35 4.20 2.78
N MET A 153 -13.09 4.83 3.70
CA MET A 153 -12.63 4.98 5.08
C MET A 153 -12.50 3.60 5.75
N ALA A 154 -13.53 2.76 5.63
CA ALA A 154 -13.54 1.44 6.26
C ALA A 154 -12.38 0.54 5.80
N ILE A 155 -12.10 0.47 4.49
CA ILE A 155 -10.99 -0.36 3.99
C ILE A 155 -9.62 0.23 4.37
N SER A 156 -9.49 1.56 4.38
CA SER A 156 -8.23 2.22 4.74
C SER A 156 -7.90 1.98 6.21
N ASP A 157 -8.88 2.16 7.09
CA ASP A 157 -8.76 1.85 8.52
C ASP A 157 -8.46 0.37 8.75
N PHE A 158 -9.15 -0.52 8.05
CA PHE A 158 -8.91 -1.95 8.17
C PHE A 158 -7.47 -2.32 7.78
N ILE A 159 -6.96 -1.77 6.68
CA ILE A 159 -5.58 -2.02 6.24
C ILE A 159 -4.59 -1.49 7.27
N ALA A 160 -4.75 -0.24 7.71
CA ALA A 160 -3.85 0.40 8.66
C ALA A 160 -3.79 -0.36 10.01
N ASN A 161 -4.94 -0.83 10.50
CA ASN A 161 -5.04 -1.45 11.82
C ASN A 161 -4.72 -2.96 11.82
N TYR A 162 -5.05 -3.69 10.75
CA TYR A 162 -5.02 -5.16 10.76
C TYR A 162 -4.14 -5.80 9.69
N LEU A 163 -3.77 -5.05 8.64
CA LEU A 163 -2.93 -5.56 7.55
C LEU A 163 -1.57 -4.86 7.44
N ASN A 164 -1.18 -4.09 8.47
CA ASN A 164 0.17 -3.57 8.63
C ASN A 164 1.15 -4.71 9.00
N ILE A 165 1.37 -5.60 8.04
CA ILE A 165 2.16 -6.82 8.16
C ILE A 165 3.44 -6.64 7.36
N HIS A 166 4.56 -7.09 7.93
CA HIS A 166 5.85 -7.02 7.26
C HIS A 166 5.81 -7.68 5.87
N LYS A 167 6.40 -7.00 4.88
CA LYS A 167 6.39 -7.36 3.45
C LYS A 167 5.04 -7.22 2.73
N PHE A 168 4.02 -6.63 3.35
CA PHE A 168 2.88 -6.11 2.62
C PHE A 168 3.12 -4.64 2.28
N MET A 169 2.77 -4.25 1.07
CA MET A 169 2.72 -2.85 0.65
C MET A 169 1.42 -2.61 -0.09
N PHE A 170 0.55 -1.79 0.46
CA PHE A 170 -0.70 -1.36 -0.15
C PHE A 170 -0.48 -0.02 -0.85
N ILE A 171 -0.91 0.07 -2.11
CA ILE A 171 -0.92 1.31 -2.87
C ILE A 171 -2.38 1.61 -3.21
N VAL A 172 -2.93 2.65 -2.61
CA VAL A 172 -4.35 3.02 -2.75
C VAL A 172 -4.48 4.21 -3.68
N SER A 173 -5.29 4.07 -4.73
CA SER A 173 -5.67 5.18 -5.61
C SER A 173 -6.68 6.09 -4.91
N VAL A 174 -6.30 7.32 -4.60
CA VAL A 174 -7.16 8.28 -3.88
C VAL A 174 -7.40 9.51 -4.75
N GLY A 175 -8.65 9.75 -5.12
CA GLY A 175 -9.05 10.98 -5.82
C GLY A 175 -9.47 12.09 -4.86
N GLU A 176 -9.22 13.35 -5.23
CA GLU A 176 -9.62 14.50 -4.43
C GLU A 176 -11.13 14.53 -4.17
N ASP A 177 -11.94 14.33 -5.21
CA ASP A 177 -13.40 14.33 -5.10
C ASP A 177 -13.90 13.16 -4.25
N LEU A 178 -13.26 11.99 -4.37
CA LEU A 178 -13.57 10.83 -3.54
C LEU A 178 -13.32 11.15 -2.06
N LEU A 179 -12.12 11.63 -1.74
CA LEU A 179 -11.73 11.92 -0.36
C LEU A 179 -12.60 13.02 0.25
N LYS A 180 -12.88 14.10 -0.50
CA LYS A 180 -13.79 15.17 -0.06
C LYS A 180 -15.19 14.63 0.23
N ASN A 181 -15.73 13.78 -0.64
CA ASN A 181 -17.07 13.20 -0.45
C ASN A 181 -17.12 12.28 0.77
N GLU A 182 -16.08 11.46 0.98
CA GLU A 182 -15.95 10.58 2.14
C GLU A 182 -15.85 11.38 3.44
N LEU A 183 -15.00 12.41 3.48
CA LEU A 183 -14.85 13.28 4.65
C LEU A 183 -16.14 14.04 4.98
N ASN A 184 -16.81 14.60 3.98
CA ASN A 184 -18.09 15.29 4.18
C ASN A 184 -19.22 14.36 4.64
N SER A 185 -19.15 13.09 4.26
CA SER A 185 -20.14 12.07 4.66
C SER A 185 -19.79 11.45 6.01
N SER A 186 -18.53 11.51 6.40
CA SER A 186 -18.06 11.17 7.74
C SER A 186 -18.38 12.31 8.71
N ASN A 187 -18.68 12.00 9.98
CA ASN A 187 -18.86 13.03 11.01
C ASN A 187 -17.51 13.59 11.51
N THR A 188 -16.46 13.58 10.67
CA THR A 188 -15.14 14.08 11.03
C THR A 188 -14.99 15.53 10.56
N ASN A 189 -14.42 16.41 11.41
CA ASN A 189 -14.06 17.78 11.02
C ASN A 189 -12.63 17.85 10.46
N MET A 190 -12.11 16.74 9.94
CA MET A 190 -10.71 16.58 9.56
C MET A 190 -10.48 17.08 8.12
N ALA A 191 -9.35 17.76 7.89
CA ALA A 191 -8.97 18.18 6.54
C ALA A 191 -8.43 16.98 5.72
N PRO A 192 -8.51 17.02 4.37
CA PRO A 192 -7.97 15.95 3.52
C PRO A 192 -6.51 15.59 3.80
N ASP A 193 -5.66 16.59 4.03
CA ASP A 193 -4.23 16.38 4.30
C ASP A 193 -4.01 15.73 5.68
N GLU A 194 -4.77 16.15 6.70
CA GLU A 194 -4.72 15.55 8.04
C GLU A 194 -5.13 14.07 8.01
N PHE A 195 -6.18 13.73 7.24
CA PHE A 195 -6.60 12.33 7.06
C PHE A 195 -5.52 11.49 6.38
N LEU A 196 -4.91 12.03 5.32
CA LEU A 196 -3.88 11.32 4.58
C LEU A 196 -2.64 11.06 5.45
N GLU A 197 -2.25 12.02 6.28
CA GLU A 197 -1.11 11.88 7.21
C GLU A 197 -1.39 10.94 8.39
N ASP A 198 -2.64 10.86 8.86
CA ASP A 198 -3.03 9.97 9.96
C ASP A 198 -3.08 8.50 9.53
N ILE A 199 -3.60 8.23 8.33
CA ILE A 199 -3.85 6.86 7.85
C ILE A 199 -2.68 6.29 7.03
N PHE A 200 -2.06 7.10 6.15
CA PHE A 200 -1.06 6.61 5.21
C PHE A 200 0.36 6.83 5.72
N SER A 201 1.20 5.80 5.57
CA SER A 201 2.63 5.91 5.88
C SER A 201 3.40 6.77 4.87
N SER A 202 2.86 6.92 3.66
CA SER A 202 3.43 7.78 2.61
C SER A 202 2.34 8.25 1.65
N VAL A 203 2.40 9.51 1.27
CA VAL A 203 1.54 10.10 0.25
C VAL A 203 2.39 10.46 -0.96
N VAL A 204 1.98 9.99 -2.14
CA VAL A 204 2.62 10.31 -3.41
C VAL A 204 1.60 11.05 -4.27
N THR A 205 1.96 12.27 -4.66
CA THR A 205 1.13 13.11 -5.53
C THR A 205 1.68 13.12 -6.95
N PHE A 206 0.83 13.47 -7.92
CA PHE A 206 1.22 13.57 -9.33
C PHE A 206 2.05 14.82 -9.64
N ASP A 207 1.91 15.87 -8.83
CA ASP A 207 2.57 17.16 -9.00
C ASP A 207 3.99 17.19 -8.40
N GLU A 208 4.38 16.17 -7.64
CA GLU A 208 5.73 16.04 -7.11
C GLU A 208 6.69 15.73 -8.27
N THR A 209 7.32 16.77 -8.79
CA THR A 209 8.46 16.63 -9.71
C THR A 209 9.51 15.74 -9.05
N ALA A 210 10.01 14.74 -9.79
CA ALA A 210 11.08 13.85 -9.34
C ALA A 210 12.18 14.66 -8.63
N PRO A 211 12.77 14.16 -7.53
CA PRO A 211 13.79 14.90 -6.80
C PRO A 211 14.86 15.33 -7.80
N THR A 212 15.05 16.65 -7.91
CA THR A 212 16.15 17.23 -8.66
C THR A 212 17.41 16.50 -8.22
N THR A 213 18.13 15.95 -9.19
CA THR A 213 19.50 15.41 -9.07
C THR A 213 20.25 16.16 -7.95
N PRO A 214 20.94 15.48 -7.01
CA PRO A 214 21.72 16.18 -6.01
C PRO A 214 22.62 17.19 -6.73
N GLU A 215 22.60 18.44 -6.26
CA GLU A 215 23.46 19.49 -6.81
C GLU A 215 24.88 18.93 -6.97
N PRO A 216 25.55 19.20 -8.12
CA PRO A 216 26.94 18.80 -8.26
C PRO A 216 27.68 19.38 -7.06
N ILE A 217 28.32 18.51 -6.29
CA ILE A 217 29.31 18.92 -5.29
C ILE A 217 30.20 19.95 -5.99
N PRO A 218 30.31 21.20 -5.50
CA PRO A 218 31.19 22.16 -6.12
C PRO A 218 32.57 21.50 -6.22
N GLU A 219 33.09 21.39 -7.44
CA GLU A 219 34.46 20.94 -7.64
C GLU A 219 35.33 21.84 -6.77
N LEU A 220 35.93 21.22 -5.76
CA LEU A 220 36.89 21.86 -4.87
C LEU A 220 38.07 22.18 -5.78
N ASN A 221 38.11 23.41 -6.28
CA ASN A 221 39.13 23.92 -7.17
C ASN A 221 40.43 23.97 -6.36
N ASN A 222 41.19 22.88 -6.42
CA ASN A 222 42.31 22.57 -5.55
C ASN A 222 43.62 23.13 -6.13
N ASP A 223 43.55 24.31 -6.74
CA ASP A 223 44.64 24.89 -7.52
C ASP A 223 45.49 25.91 -6.76
N ASP A 224 45.34 26.06 -5.45
CA ASP A 224 46.22 26.95 -4.70
C ASP A 224 46.29 26.63 -3.20
N LEU A 225 47.21 25.77 -2.77
CA LEU A 225 47.73 25.82 -1.38
C LEU A 225 49.02 24.99 -1.17
N PHE A 226 49.45 24.18 -2.14
CA PHE A 226 50.76 23.51 -2.15
C PHE A 226 51.86 24.32 -2.85
N ALA A 227 51.71 25.65 -2.94
CA ALA A 227 52.80 26.50 -3.40
C ALA A 227 53.91 26.50 -2.33
N PRO A 228 55.14 26.03 -2.65
CA PRO A 228 56.24 26.05 -1.70
C PRO A 228 56.64 27.50 -1.41
N PRO A 229 57.11 27.81 -0.19
CA PRO A 229 57.52 29.17 0.15
C PRO A 229 58.70 29.59 -0.72
N VAL A 230 58.52 30.69 -1.45
CA VAL A 230 59.59 31.33 -2.23
C VAL A 230 60.53 32.02 -1.24
N GLY A 231 61.77 31.53 -1.15
CA GLY A 231 62.69 31.85 -0.06
C GLY A 231 63.24 33.28 -0.06
N LEU A 232 63.46 33.81 1.16
CA LEU A 232 64.73 34.28 1.73
C LEU A 232 64.53 34.61 3.22
#